data_AF-A0A2S7SPI0-F1
#
_entry.id   AF-A0A2S7SPI0-F1
#
_cell.length_a   1.000
_cell.length_b   1.000
_cell.length_c   1.000
_cell.angle_alpha   90.00
_cell.angle_beta   90.00
_cell.angle_gamma   90.00
#
_symmetry.space_group_name_H-M   'P 1'
#
loop_
_entity.id
_entity.type
_entity.pdbx_description
1 polymer ?
#
loop_
_entity_poly.entity_id
_entity_poly.type
_entity_poly.pdbx_seq_one_letter_code
_entity_poly.pdbx_strand_id
1 'polypeptide(L)'
;MKTNNNPSFIYFLINQPDFNNHVMMRCTGTSYPAISGNELSKIPISICTRKEQDKIAMLLSRLDQKIKTEKRLLNQFEAQKNYLLQNLFPK
;
A
#
# COMPACT_ATOMS: atom_id res chain seq x y z
N MET A 1 11.64 1.88 21.36
CA MET A 1 11.36 3.32 21.23
C MET A 1 9.92 3.49 20.77
N LYS A 2 9.03 4.09 21.60
CA LYS A 2 7.68 4.48 21.14
C LYS A 2 7.84 5.75 20.30
N THR A 3 7.90 5.62 18.98
CA THR A 3 7.94 6.77 18.09
C THR A 3 6.56 7.46 18.10
N ASN A 4 6.53 8.79 18.15
CA ASN A 4 5.29 9.57 18.13
C ASN A 4 4.65 9.65 16.73
N ASN A 5 4.91 8.67 15.86
CA ASN A 5 4.49 8.67 14.47
C ASN A 5 3.28 7.76 14.26
N ASN A 6 2.36 8.17 13.38
CA ASN A 6 1.22 7.35 13.01
C ASN A 6 1.70 6.14 12.15
N PRO A 7 1.46 4.88 12.57
CA PRO A 7 1.94 3.71 11.83
C PRO A 7 1.40 3.60 10.40
N SER A 8 0.13 3.95 10.19
CA SER A 8 -0.49 3.94 8.86
C SER A 8 0.12 5.01 7.95
N PHE A 9 0.44 6.19 8.50
CA PHE A 9 1.19 7.20 7.74
C PHE A 9 2.56 6.69 7.31
N ILE A 10 3.31 6.06 8.23
CA ILE A 10 4.62 5.47 7.90
C ILE A 10 4.48 4.39 6.84
N TYR A 11 3.47 3.53 6.93
CA TYR A 11 3.17 2.55 5.88
C TYR A 11 2.98 3.22 4.51
N PHE A 12 2.18 4.27 4.41
CA PHE A 12 1.99 4.97 3.14
C PHE A 12 3.26 5.68 2.65
N LEU A 13 4.06 6.22 3.57
CA LEU A 13 5.31 6.92 3.26
C LEU A 13 6.35 5.96 2.66
N ILE A 14 6.57 4.79 3.28
CA ILE A 14 7.56 3.82 2.80
C ILE A 14 7.12 3.10 1.53
N ASN A 15 5.82 3.09 1.21
CA ASN A 15 5.31 2.55 -0.04
C ASN A 15 5.34 3.55 -1.22
N GLN A 16 5.82 4.77 -1.01
CA GLN A 16 6.01 5.72 -2.10
C GLN A 16 7.07 5.22 -3.09
N PRO A 17 6.87 5.41 -4.41
CA PRO A 17 7.86 5.04 -5.42
C PRO A 17 9.23 5.64 -5.17
N ASP A 18 9.30 6.89 -4.72
CA ASP A 18 10.57 7.59 -4.45
C ASP A 18 11.34 6.95 -3.28
N PHE A 19 10.63 6.53 -2.23
CA PHE A 19 11.25 5.82 -1.12
C PHE A 19 11.81 4.47 -1.60
N ASN A 20 11.01 3.72 -2.36
CA ASN A 20 11.45 2.44 -2.95
C ASN A 20 12.66 2.62 -3.87
N ASN A 21 12.68 3.68 -4.68
CA ASN A 21 13.83 4.00 -5.54
C ASN A 21 15.09 4.29 -4.72
N HIS A 22 14.96 5.06 -3.63
CA HIS A 22 16.06 5.30 -2.71
C HIS A 22 16.57 4.04 -2.01
N VAL A 23 15.69 3.10 -1.68
CA VAL A 23 16.05 1.79 -1.13
C VAL A 23 16.82 1.00 -2.18
N MET A 24 16.28 0.89 -3.40
CA MET A 24 16.90 0.10 -4.47
C MET A 24 18.28 0.62 -4.89
N MET A 25 18.49 1.93 -4.92
CA MET A 25 19.81 2.52 -5.20
C MET A 25 20.87 2.22 -4.14
N ARG A 26 20.46 1.81 -2.93
CA ARG A 26 21.34 1.49 -1.80
C ARG A 26 21.41 -0.01 -1.52
N CYS A 27 20.68 -0.82 -2.30
CA CYS A 27 20.77 -2.27 -2.22
C CYS A 27 22.12 -2.74 -2.78
N THR A 28 22.63 -3.82 -2.18
CA THR A 28 23.83 -4.53 -2.61
C THR A 28 23.46 -5.92 -3.13
N GLY A 29 24.24 -6.44 -4.07
CA GLY A 29 23.97 -7.73 -4.72
C GLY A 29 23.11 -7.60 -5.98
N THR A 30 23.41 -8.42 -6.99
CA THR A 30 22.75 -8.40 -8.31
C THR A 30 21.60 -9.40 -8.39
N SER A 31 21.82 -10.65 -7.95
CA SER A 31 20.80 -11.70 -7.97
C SER A 31 19.81 -11.61 -6.81
N TYR A 32 20.23 -11.06 -5.67
CA TYR A 32 19.39 -10.85 -4.49
C TYR A 32 19.73 -9.50 -3.86
N PRO A 33 19.11 -8.40 -4.34
CA PRO A 33 19.38 -7.06 -3.80
C PRO A 33 18.95 -6.98 -2.33
N ALA A 34 19.90 -6.63 -1.45
CA ALA A 34 19.68 -6.48 -0.01
C ALA A 34 20.20 -5.13 0.49
N ILE A 35 19.46 -4.47 1.38
CA ILE A 35 19.85 -3.23 2.03
C ILE A 35 20.19 -3.50 3.51
N SER A 36 21.29 -2.93 3.99
CA SER A 36 21.64 -3.01 5.41
C SER A 36 20.81 -2.02 6.23
N GLY A 37 20.61 -2.30 7.52
CA GLY A 37 19.89 -1.36 8.41
C GLY A 37 20.56 0.02 8.50
N ASN A 38 21.89 0.08 8.38
CA ASN A 38 22.65 1.33 8.36
C ASN A 38 22.45 2.14 7.08
N GLU A 39 22.31 1.49 5.93
CA GLU A 39 22.01 2.19 4.67
C GLU A 39 20.54 2.62 4.61
N LEU A 40 19.63 1.80 5.14
CA LEU A 40 18.22 2.12 5.25
C LEU A 40 17.96 3.36 6.13
N SER A 41 18.67 3.48 7.26
CA SER A 41 18.52 4.60 8.19
C SER A 41 19.06 5.94 7.64
N LYS A 42 19.88 5.90 6.59
CA LYS A 42 20.39 7.09 5.89
C LYS A 42 19.43 7.65 4.84
N ILE A 43 18.33 6.94 4.54
CA ILE A 43 17.35 7.43 3.56
C ILE A 43 16.60 8.62 4.17
N PRO A 44 16.66 9.80 3.54
CA PRO A 44 15.97 10.97 4.05
C PRO A 44 14.46 10.77 3.93
N ILE A 45 13.74 11.02 5.03
CA ILE A 45 12.28 11.02 5.05
C ILE A 45 11.77 12.35 5.62
N SER A 46 10.82 12.95 4.92
CA SER A 46 10.12 14.14 5.42
C SER A 46 8.90 13.71 6.22
N ILE A 47 8.84 14.12 7.48
CA ILE A 47 7.74 13.80 8.40
C ILE A 47 7.02 15.10 8.77
N CYS A 48 5.70 15.13 8.61
CA CYS A 48 4.84 16.25 8.98
C CYS A 48 4.38 16.16 10.45
N THR A 49 3.60 17.13 10.91
CA THR A 49 3.09 17.15 12.29
C THR A 49 2.19 15.94 12.56
N ARG A 50 2.12 15.46 13.80
CA ARG A 50 1.29 14.28 14.13
C ARG A 50 -0.18 14.43 13.69
N LYS A 51 -0.74 15.64 13.83
CA LYS A 51 -2.11 15.94 13.40
C LYS A 51 -2.29 15.79 11.88
N GLU A 52 -1.30 16.17 11.09
CA GLU A 52 -1.32 16.00 9.64
C GLU A 52 -1.12 14.54 9.25
N GLN A 53 -0.20 13.84 9.93
CA GLN A 53 -0.01 12.40 9.74
C GLN A 53 -1.32 11.63 9.91
N ASP A 54 -2.07 11.92 10.99
CA ASP A 54 -3.35 11.26 11.28
C ASP A 54 -4.40 11.57 10.21
N LYS A 55 -4.47 12.82 9.70
CA LYS A 55 -5.38 13.21 8.62
C LYS A 55 -5.06 12.50 7.31
N ILE A 56 -3.78 12.47 6.92
CA ILE A 56 -3.31 11.83 5.70
C ILE A 56 -3.55 10.31 5.79
N ALA A 57 -3.15 9.69 6.90
CA ALA A 57 -3.37 8.27 7.14
C ALA A 57 -4.85 7.90 7.07
N MET A 58 -5.72 8.67 7.74
CA MET A 58 -7.16 8.45 7.70
C MET A 58 -7.72 8.54 6.28
N LEU A 59 -7.32 9.54 5.50
CA LEU A 59 -7.77 9.70 4.11
C LEU A 59 -7.34 8.52 3.24
N LEU A 60 -6.05 8.18 3.25
CA LEU A 60 -5.50 7.10 2.43
C LEU A 60 -6.07 5.73 2.82
N SER A 61 -6.21 5.45 4.13
CA SER A 61 -6.85 4.21 4.59
C SER A 61 -8.31 4.10 4.17
N ARG A 62 -9.06 5.20 4.13
CA ARG A 62 -10.44 5.21 3.61
C ARG A 62 -10.47 4.92 2.11
N LEU A 63 -9.52 5.44 1.33
CA LEU A 63 -9.41 5.14 -0.10
C LEU A 63 -9.12 3.67 -0.35
N ASP A 64 -8.17 3.07 0.40
CA ASP A 64 -7.89 1.64 0.30
C ASP A 64 -9.10 0.77 0.66
N GLN A 65 -9.82 1.14 1.73
CA GLN A 65 -11.06 0.46 2.11
C GLN A 65 -12.13 0.56 1.01
N LYS A 66 -12.27 1.72 0.38
CA LYS A 66 -13.19 1.90 -0.75
C LYS A 66 -12.76 1.01 -1.92
N ILE A 67 -11.50 1.06 -2.35
CA ILE A 67 -10.98 0.23 -3.45
C ILE A 67 -11.22 -1.26 -3.17
N LYS A 68 -10.93 -1.73 -1.95
CA LYS A 68 -11.17 -3.11 -1.55
C LYS A 68 -12.65 -3.49 -1.64
N THR A 69 -13.53 -2.58 -1.23
CA THR A 69 -14.99 -2.80 -1.28
C THR A 69 -15.48 -2.88 -2.73
N GLU A 70 -15.07 -1.96 -3.59
CA GLU A 70 -15.44 -1.95 -5.02
C GLU A 70 -14.93 -3.21 -5.73
N LYS A 71 -13.68 -3.64 -5.49
CA LYS A 71 -13.14 -4.89 -6.06
C LYS A 71 -13.95 -6.12 -5.63
N ARG A 72 -14.38 -6.17 -4.36
CA ARG A 72 -15.22 -7.26 -3.87
C ARG A 72 -16.59 -7.27 -4.57
N LEU A 73 -17.21 -6.10 -4.72
CA LEU A 73 -18.51 -5.98 -5.42
C LEU A 73 -18.37 -6.37 -6.89
N LEU A 74 -17.31 -5.94 -7.57
CA LEU A 74 -17.03 -6.34 -8.95
C LEU A 74 -16.95 -7.86 -9.09
N ASN A 75 -16.18 -8.53 -8.24
CA ASN A 75 -16.07 -9.99 -8.26
C ASN A 75 -17.43 -10.68 -8.01
N GLN A 76 -18.26 -10.12 -7.12
CA GLN A 76 -19.61 -10.64 -6.86
C GLN A 76 -20.52 -10.49 -8.08
N PHE A 77 -20.48 -9.34 -8.74
CA PHE A 77 -21.27 -9.11 -9.96
C PHE A 77 -20.81 -9.98 -11.12
N GLU A 78 -19.50 -10.22 -11.28
CA GLU A 78 -18.99 -11.16 -12.27
C GLU A 78 -19.45 -12.58 -12.02
N ALA A 79 -19.39 -13.04 -10.76
CA ALA A 79 -19.88 -14.36 -10.38
C ALA A 79 -21.39 -14.50 -10.62
N GLN A 80 -22.16 -13.48 -10.23
CA GLN A 80 -23.61 -13.45 -10.47
C GLN A 80 -23.94 -13.47 -11.96
N LYS A 81 -23.25 -12.66 -12.77
CA LYS A 81 -23.43 -12.63 -14.23
C LYS A 81 -23.19 -14.02 -14.82
N ASN A 82 -22.08 -14.67 -14.45
CA ASN A 82 -21.73 -15.98 -14.97
C ASN A 82 -22.76 -17.05 -14.57
N TYR A 83 -23.21 -17.03 -13.32
CA TYR A 83 -24.28 -17.92 -12.85
C TYR A 83 -25.57 -17.72 -13.65
N LEU A 84 -26.02 -16.47 -13.83
CA LEU A 84 -27.24 -16.18 -14.58
C LEU A 84 -27.14 -16.63 -16.04
N LEU A 85 -26.02 -16.38 -16.71
CA LEU A 85 -25.81 -16.82 -18.09
C LEU A 85 -25.87 -18.34 -18.22
N GLN A 86 -25.30 -19.09 -17.28
CA GLN A 86 -25.36 -20.56 -17.28
C GLN A 86 -26.78 -21.09 -17.07
N ASN A 87 -27.59 -20.44 -16.24
CA ASN A 87 -28.96 -20.89 -15.95
C ASN A 87 -30.00 -20.44 -16.98
N LEU A 88 -29.78 -19.30 -17.64
CA LEU A 88 -30.70 -18.77 -18.65
C LEU A 88 -30.48 -19.38 -20.03
N PHE A 89 -29.26 -19.82 -20.33
CA PHE A 89 -28.91 -20.47 -21.60
C PHE A 89 -28.26 -21.84 -21.35
N PRO A 90 -28.98 -22.79 -20.74
CA PRO A 90 -28.49 -24.16 -20.61
C PRO A 90 -28.37 -24.79 -22.00
N LYS A 91 -27.33 -25.61 -22.21
CA LYS A 91 -27.16 -26.41 -23.42
C LYS A 91 -28.19 -27.53 -23.49
#